data_AF-A0A7V9IPV4-F1
#
_entry.id   AF-A0A7V9IPV4-F1
#
_cell.length_a   1.000
_cell.length_b   1.000
_cell.length_c   1.000
_cell.angle_alpha   90.00
_cell.angle_beta   90.00
_cell.angle_gamma   90.00
#
_symmetry.space_group_name_H-M   'P 1'
#
loop_
_entity.id
_entity.type
_entity.pdbx_description
1 polymer ?
#
loop_
_entity_poly.entity_id
_entity_poly.type
_entity_poly.pdbx_seq_one_letter_code
_entity_poly.pdbx_strand_id
1 'polypeptide(L)'
;IFDYYIPLFSRSVINLGASGGGLSGESSVTFDNELFRIGGLKTLRGFDEESITASSYVIGKLEFRYLLEQNSNLFLFYNLAWYERYTQSGYIKDQPSGFGAGINFETKLGIFSFSYALGKEFDNPVRIKAAKIHFGLVNYF
;
A
#
# COMPACT_ATOMS: atom_id res chain seq x y z
N ILE A 1 -0.57 10.82 4.02
CA ILE A 1 -1.58 9.91 3.40
C ILE A 1 -2.91 10.61 3.54
N PHE A 2 -3.63 10.78 2.44
CA PHE A 2 -5.00 11.28 2.42
C PHE A 2 -5.94 10.10 2.31
N ASP A 3 -7.02 10.09 3.09
CA ASP A 3 -8.07 9.07 3.04
C ASP A 3 -9.43 9.78 3.00
N TYR A 4 -10.35 9.24 2.21
CA TYR A 4 -11.72 9.74 2.06
C TYR A 4 -12.70 8.56 2.10
N TYR A 5 -13.66 8.63 3.02
CA TYR A 5 -14.60 7.55 3.29
C TYR A 5 -16.00 7.89 2.79
N ILE A 6 -16.55 7.03 1.94
CA ILE A 6 -17.86 7.16 1.33
C ILE A 6 -18.76 6.05 1.87
N PRO A 7 -19.73 6.35 2.76
CA PRO A 7 -20.72 5.37 3.17
C PRO A 7 -21.63 5.06 1.97
N LEU A 8 -21.75 3.78 1.62
CA LEU A 8 -22.65 3.32 0.56
C LEU A 8 -23.99 2.88 1.13
N PHE A 9 -23.94 2.06 2.19
CA PHE A 9 -25.07 1.48 2.88
C PHE A 9 -24.78 1.44 4.39
N SER A 10 -25.73 0.98 5.19
CA SER A 10 -25.62 0.96 6.66
C SER A 10 -24.40 0.22 7.21
N ARG A 11 -23.80 -0.71 6.44
CA ARG A 11 -22.63 -1.51 6.86
C ARG A 11 -21.54 -1.57 5.80
N SER A 12 -21.52 -0.63 4.85
CA SER A 12 -20.56 -0.67 3.74
C SER A 12 -19.98 0.69 3.44
N VAL A 13 -18.66 0.73 3.29
CA VAL A 13 -17.90 1.96 3.08
C VAL A 13 -16.87 1.73 1.98
N ILE A 14 -16.73 2.69 1.07
CA ILE A 14 -15.56 2.80 0.20
C ILE A 14 -14.57 3.76 0.85
N ASN A 15 -13.32 3.34 0.98
CA ASN A 15 -12.20 4.21 1.32
C ASN A 15 -11.36 4.45 0.06
N LEU A 16 -11.20 5.72 -0.30
CA LEU A 16 -10.26 6.19 -1.31
C LEU A 16 -9.06 6.81 -0.61
N GLY A 17 -7.87 6.30 -0.89
CA GLY A 17 -6.63 6.82 -0.32
C GLY A 17 -5.62 7.25 -1.36
N ALA A 18 -4.80 8.24 -1.03
CA ALA A 18 -3.68 8.65 -1.83
C ALA A 18 -2.48 9.02 -0.96
N SER A 19 -1.28 8.66 -1.41
CA SER A 19 -0.02 9.09 -0.81
C SER A 19 1.02 9.33 -1.89
N GLY A 20 2.05 10.10 -1.58
CA GLY A 20 3.12 10.36 -2.52
C GLY A 20 4.24 11.13 -1.86
N GLY A 21 5.38 11.15 -2.52
CA GLY A 21 6.57 11.86 -2.11
C GLY A 21 7.47 12.09 -3.32
N GLY A 22 8.24 13.16 -3.29
CA GLY A 22 9.21 13.49 -4.32
C GLY A 22 10.42 14.16 -3.68
N LEU A 23 11.61 13.74 -4.07
CA LEU A 23 12.85 14.40 -3.69
C LEU A 23 13.15 15.48 -4.73
N SER A 24 13.28 16.73 -4.27
CA SER A 24 13.74 17.85 -5.08
C SER A 24 15.13 18.25 -4.60
N GLY A 25 16.17 17.85 -5.31
CA GLY A 25 17.57 18.20 -5.03
C GLY A 25 18.19 18.99 -6.18
N GLU A 26 19.00 20.01 -5.86
CA GLU A 26 19.77 20.79 -6.83
C GLU A 26 20.85 19.94 -7.54
N SER A 27 21.34 18.91 -6.87
CA SER A 27 22.20 17.88 -7.45
C SER A 27 21.34 16.84 -8.14
N SER A 28 21.42 16.72 -9.46
CA SER A 28 20.61 15.82 -10.31
C SER A 28 20.91 14.32 -10.10
N VAL A 29 21.36 13.93 -8.92
CA VAL A 29 21.87 12.61 -8.61
C VAL A 29 21.61 12.34 -7.13
N THR A 30 20.64 11.48 -6.83
CA THR A 30 20.28 11.06 -5.46
C THR A 30 21.04 9.80 -5.08
N PHE A 31 21.50 9.72 -3.83
CA PHE A 31 22.11 8.50 -3.29
C PHE A 31 21.03 7.49 -2.86
N ASP A 32 21.31 6.19 -2.94
CA ASP A 32 20.31 5.14 -2.65
C ASP A 32 19.76 5.19 -1.21
N ASN A 33 20.51 5.77 -0.25
CA ASN A 33 20.09 5.94 1.13
C ASN A 33 19.13 7.13 1.36
N GLU A 34 18.95 7.99 0.36
CA GLU A 34 18.04 9.13 0.40
C GLU A 34 16.67 8.81 -0.22
N LEU A 35 16.59 7.74 -1.01
CA LEU A 35 15.37 7.32 -1.70
C LEU A 35 14.27 6.90 -0.72
N PHE A 36 13.02 7.21 -1.08
CA PHE A 36 11.86 6.63 -0.42
C PHE A 36 11.84 5.12 -0.60
N ARG A 37 11.33 4.42 0.40
CA ARG A 37 11.10 2.98 0.36
C ARG A 37 9.59 2.72 0.40
N ILE A 38 9.08 2.07 -0.63
CA ILE A 38 7.68 1.66 -0.76
C ILE A 38 7.61 0.14 -0.94
N GLY A 39 6.41 -0.43 -0.75
CA GLY A 39 6.21 -1.87 -0.60
C GLY A 39 5.88 -2.22 0.84
N GLY A 40 4.96 -3.16 1.02
CA GLY A 40 4.53 -3.62 2.34
C GLY A 40 3.16 -3.12 2.78
N LEU A 41 2.80 -3.39 4.03
CA LEU A 41 1.48 -3.17 4.62
C LEU A 41 1.05 -1.69 4.59
N LYS A 42 1.99 -0.77 4.84
CA LYS A 42 1.69 0.67 5.00
C LYS A 42 1.61 1.43 3.69
N THR A 43 2.20 0.92 2.62
CA THR A 43 2.36 1.65 1.34
C THR A 43 1.72 0.88 0.20
N LEU A 44 2.33 -0.22 -0.25
CA LEU A 44 1.92 -0.99 -1.42
C LEU A 44 1.77 -2.47 -1.06
N ARG A 45 0.55 -2.86 -0.70
CA ARG A 45 0.24 -4.26 -0.35
C ARG A 45 0.37 -5.14 -1.59
N GLY A 46 0.85 -6.36 -1.37
CA GLY A 46 1.22 -7.32 -2.42
C GLY A 46 2.73 -7.39 -2.69
N PHE A 47 3.51 -6.54 -2.02
CA PHE A 47 4.97 -6.44 -2.14
C PHE A 47 5.63 -6.69 -0.79
N ASP A 48 6.92 -7.05 -0.80
CA ASP A 48 7.70 -7.13 0.44
C ASP A 48 7.92 -5.73 1.03
N GLU A 49 8.07 -5.64 2.35
CA GLU A 49 8.31 -4.38 3.05
C GLU A 49 9.53 -3.66 2.46
N GLU A 50 9.35 -2.38 2.12
CA GLU A 50 10.42 -1.49 1.64
C GLU A 50 11.21 -2.00 0.42
N SER A 51 10.60 -2.88 -0.39
CA SER A 51 11.26 -3.55 -1.52
C SER A 51 11.50 -2.67 -2.74
N ILE A 52 10.75 -1.57 -2.89
CA ILE A 52 10.88 -0.65 -4.03
C ILE A 52 11.48 0.66 -3.53
N THR A 53 12.60 1.07 -4.11
CA THR A 53 13.20 2.38 -3.86
C THR A 53 12.79 3.38 -4.93
N ALA A 54 12.39 4.59 -4.51
CA ALA A 54 11.83 5.61 -5.38
C ALA A 54 12.38 7.01 -5.02
N SER A 55 12.74 7.79 -6.03
CA SER A 55 13.02 9.22 -5.89
C SER A 55 11.71 10.03 -5.88
N SER A 56 10.72 9.55 -6.63
CA SER A 56 9.36 10.10 -6.66
C SER A 56 8.35 8.97 -6.76
N TYR A 57 7.24 9.08 -6.04
CA TYR A 57 6.16 8.11 -6.11
C TYR A 57 4.80 8.73 -5.80
N VAL A 58 3.76 8.10 -6.35
CA VAL A 58 2.36 8.31 -5.97
C VAL A 58 1.71 6.94 -5.85
N ILE A 59 0.95 6.72 -4.78
CA ILE A 59 0.16 5.51 -4.54
C ILE A 59 -1.30 5.92 -4.37
N GLY A 60 -2.17 5.35 -5.18
CA GLY A 60 -3.62 5.38 -5.02
C GLY A 60 -4.12 4.08 -4.41
N LYS A 61 -5.16 4.18 -3.59
CA LYS A 61 -5.83 3.06 -2.91
C LYS A 61 -7.34 3.18 -3.10
N LEU A 62 -7.96 2.06 -3.46
CA LEU A 62 -9.40 1.84 -3.41
C LEU A 62 -9.64 0.65 -2.49
N GLU A 63 -10.46 0.84 -1.46
CA GLU A 63 -10.76 -0.23 -0.51
C GLU A 63 -12.25 -0.25 -0.19
N PHE A 64 -12.90 -1.39 -0.44
CA PHE A 64 -14.27 -1.65 -0.03
C PHE A 64 -14.26 -2.36 1.33
N ARG A 65 -15.02 -1.84 2.30
CA ARG A 65 -15.14 -2.39 3.64
C ARG A 65 -16.58 -2.77 3.95
N TYR A 66 -16.77 -3.99 4.47
CA TYR A 66 -18.00 -4.45 5.09
C TYR A 66 -17.83 -4.47 6.61
N LEU A 67 -18.60 -3.62 7.31
CA LEU A 67 -18.50 -3.42 8.75
C LEU A 67 -19.23 -4.54 9.51
N LEU A 68 -18.47 -5.29 10.31
CA LEU A 68 -19.00 -6.32 11.20
C LEU A 68 -19.39 -5.70 12.54
N GLU A 69 -18.47 -4.91 13.09
CA GLU A 69 -18.60 -4.16 14.34
C GLU A 69 -17.92 -2.79 14.16
N GLN A 70 -17.86 -1.98 15.21
CA GLN A 70 -17.31 -0.62 15.14
C GLN A 70 -15.86 -0.57 14.64
N ASN A 71 -15.00 -1.49 15.08
CA ASN A 71 -13.59 -1.57 14.69
C ASN A 71 -13.24 -2.87 13.95
N SER A 72 -14.25 -3.66 13.57
CA SER A 72 -14.07 -4.95 12.89
C SER A 72 -14.73 -4.91 11.51
N ASN A 73 -13.98 -5.28 10.47
CA ASN A 73 -14.49 -5.28 9.10
C ASN A 73 -13.79 -6.31 8.22
N LEU A 74 -14.50 -6.78 7.21
CA LEU A 74 -13.90 -7.46 6.06
C LEU A 74 -13.63 -6.43 4.98
N PHE A 75 -12.54 -6.57 4.25
CA PHE A 75 -12.21 -5.63 3.18
C PHE A 75 -11.64 -6.30 1.94
N LEU A 76 -11.93 -5.67 0.80
CA LEU A 76 -11.28 -5.91 -0.48
C LEU A 76 -10.55 -4.63 -0.85
N PHE A 77 -9.35 -4.75 -1.41
CA PHE A 77 -8.58 -3.58 -1.81
C PHE A 77 -7.90 -3.76 -3.15
N TYR A 78 -7.65 -2.61 -3.77
CA TYR A 78 -6.76 -2.42 -4.91
C TYR A 78 -5.89 -1.20 -4.63
N ASN A 79 -4.58 -1.32 -4.80
CA ASN A 79 -3.64 -0.21 -4.78
C ASN A 79 -2.85 -0.16 -6.09
N LEU A 80 -2.63 1.04 -6.59
CA LEU A 80 -1.81 1.30 -7.78
C LEU A 80 -0.77 2.34 -7.42
N ALA A 81 0.49 2.05 -7.71
CA ALA A 81 1.57 2.99 -7.60
C ALA A 81 2.03 3.42 -8.99
N TRP A 82 2.57 4.63 -9.03
CA TRP A 82 3.51 5.06 -10.05
C TRP A 82 4.77 5.51 -9.32
N TYR A 83 5.93 5.10 -9.79
CA TYR A 83 7.18 5.57 -9.20
C TYR A 83 8.27 5.76 -10.26
N GLU A 84 9.22 6.60 -9.88
CA GLU A 84 10.48 6.81 -10.57
C GLU A 84 11.62 6.62 -9.58
N ARG A 85 12.72 6.06 -10.06
CA ARG A 85 13.98 5.98 -9.33
C ARG A 85 15.06 6.60 -10.20
N TYR A 86 15.59 7.72 -9.75
CA TYR A 86 16.69 8.41 -10.41
C TYR A 86 17.92 8.46 -9.51
N THR A 87 19.00 7.82 -9.94
CA THR A 87 20.25 7.66 -9.18
C THR A 87 21.45 7.74 -10.12
N GLN A 88 22.68 7.72 -9.58
CA GLN A 88 23.91 7.56 -10.40
C GLN A 88 23.87 6.33 -11.30
N SER A 89 23.23 5.26 -10.82
CA SER A 89 23.16 3.97 -11.50
C SER A 89 22.14 3.93 -12.64
N GLY A 90 21.32 4.99 -12.79
CA GLY A 90 20.37 5.12 -13.88
C GLY A 90 18.97 5.56 -13.45
N TYR A 91 18.06 5.50 -14.41
CA TYR A 91 16.65 5.86 -14.29
C TYR A 91 15.76 4.63 -14.49
N ILE A 92 14.83 4.40 -13.55
CA ILE A 92 13.79 3.36 -13.63
C ILE A 92 12.43 4.00 -13.41
N LYS A 93 11.42 3.51 -14.12
CA LYS A 93 10.02 3.91 -13.97
C LYS A 93 9.13 2.69 -14.11
N ASP A 94 8.12 2.57 -13.24
CA ASP A 94 7.12 1.51 -13.32
C ASP A 94 5.78 1.94 -12.70
N GLN A 95 4.74 1.14 -12.93
CA GLN A 95 3.39 1.30 -12.39
C GLN A 95 2.90 0.03 -11.68
N PRO A 96 3.49 -0.34 -10.53
CA PRO A 96 3.10 -1.56 -9.86
C PRO A 96 1.71 -1.46 -9.26
N SER A 97 0.98 -2.57 -9.30
CA SER A 97 -0.35 -2.68 -8.71
C SER A 97 -0.43 -3.87 -7.77
N GLY A 98 -1.34 -3.79 -6.83
CA GLY A 98 -1.58 -4.87 -5.89
C GLY A 98 -3.02 -4.89 -5.43
N PHE A 99 -3.50 -6.08 -5.11
CA PHE A 99 -4.89 -6.28 -4.76
C PHE A 99 -5.04 -7.48 -3.86
N GLY A 100 -6.13 -7.52 -3.12
CA GLY A 100 -6.33 -8.59 -2.16
C GLY A 100 -7.54 -8.38 -1.28
N ALA A 101 -7.59 -9.20 -0.25
CA ALA A 101 -8.65 -9.21 0.74
C ALA A 101 -8.06 -9.34 2.13
N GLY A 102 -8.81 -8.90 3.13
CA GLY A 102 -8.38 -9.01 4.51
C GLY A 102 -9.50 -8.79 5.50
N ILE A 103 -9.11 -8.82 6.77
CA ILE A 103 -9.98 -8.61 7.92
C ILE A 103 -9.26 -7.69 8.91
N ASN A 104 -10.04 -6.77 9.47
CA ASN A 104 -9.69 -6.07 10.68
C ASN A 104 -10.57 -6.61 11.80
N PHE A 105 -9.99 -6.90 12.95
CA PHE A 105 -10.74 -7.34 14.13
C PHE A 105 -10.17 -6.72 15.39
N GLU A 106 -11.07 -6.26 16.26
CA GLU A 106 -10.73 -5.66 17.53
C GLU A 106 -10.47 -6.74 18.60
N THR A 107 -9.44 -6.52 19.40
CA THR A 107 -9.11 -7.34 20.56
C THR A 107 -8.76 -6.43 21.74
N LYS A 108 -8.57 -7.02 22.93
CA LYS A 108 -8.08 -6.29 24.11
C LYS A 108 -6.73 -5.59 23.90
N LEU A 109 -5.93 -6.03 22.93
CA LEU A 109 -4.61 -5.47 22.63
C LEU A 109 -4.65 -4.35 21.57
N GLY A 110 -5.81 -4.10 20.95
CA GLY A 110 -5.96 -3.17 19.83
C GLY A 110 -6.59 -3.83 18.59
N ILE A 111 -6.49 -3.14 17.46
CA ILE A 111 -7.06 -3.59 16.17
C ILE A 111 -5.99 -4.36 15.41
N PHE A 112 -6.24 -5.65 15.19
CA PHE A 112 -5.41 -6.48 14.32
C PHE A 112 -5.91 -6.39 12.88
N SER A 113 -4.96 -6.28 11.96
CA SER A 113 -5.21 -6.30 10.52
C SER A 113 -4.47 -7.47 9.91
N PHE A 114 -5.19 -8.29 9.15
CA PHE A 114 -4.62 -9.38 8.37
C PHE A 114 -5.08 -9.25 6.92
N SER A 115 -4.17 -9.37 5.96
CA SER A 115 -4.54 -9.38 4.55
C SER A 115 -3.69 -10.31 3.72
N TYR A 116 -4.31 -10.88 2.71
CA TYR A 116 -3.67 -11.67 1.67
C TYR A 116 -3.68 -10.87 0.38
N ALA A 117 -2.50 -10.64 -0.18
CA ALA A 117 -2.28 -9.66 -1.24
C ALA A 117 -1.45 -10.24 -2.38
N LEU A 118 -1.81 -9.91 -3.61
CA LEU A 118 -1.06 -10.21 -4.82
C LEU A 118 -0.52 -8.90 -5.40
N GLY A 119 0.69 -8.95 -5.95
CA GLY A 119 1.36 -7.82 -6.59
C GLY A 119 1.68 -8.12 -8.06
N LYS A 120 1.72 -7.05 -8.86
CA LYS A 120 2.21 -7.02 -10.24
C LYS A 120 3.20 -5.87 -10.37
N GLU A 121 4.38 -6.17 -10.91
CA GLU A 121 5.48 -5.22 -11.11
C GLU A 121 6.09 -5.45 -12.49
N PHE A 122 6.37 -4.36 -13.21
CA PHE A 122 6.82 -4.41 -14.60
C PHE A 122 5.92 -5.33 -15.46
N ASP A 123 6.54 -6.08 -16.38
CA ASP A 123 5.87 -7.07 -17.22
C ASP A 123 5.66 -8.43 -16.54
N ASN A 124 5.92 -8.55 -15.24
CA ASN A 124 5.70 -9.82 -14.54
C ASN A 124 4.20 -10.11 -14.42
N PRO A 125 3.74 -11.32 -14.79
CA PRO A 125 2.36 -11.70 -14.55
C PRO A 125 2.11 -11.85 -13.05
N VAL A 126 0.86 -11.65 -12.62
CA VAL A 126 0.44 -11.95 -11.25
C VAL A 126 0.61 -13.44 -10.99
N ARG A 127 1.40 -13.78 -9.96
CA ARG A 127 1.63 -15.17 -9.55
C ARG A 127 0.95 -15.42 -8.22
N ILE A 128 -0.07 -16.29 -8.21
CA ILE A 128 -0.80 -16.64 -6.98
C ILE A 128 0.13 -17.19 -5.90
N LYS A 129 1.14 -17.98 -6.31
CA LYS A 129 2.17 -18.53 -5.41
C LYS A 129 3.09 -17.49 -4.77
N ALA A 130 3.12 -16.26 -5.30
CA ALA A 130 3.93 -15.15 -4.79
C ALA A 130 3.12 -14.20 -3.90
N ALA A 131 1.91 -14.59 -3.50
CA ALA A 131 1.09 -13.78 -2.61
C ALA A 131 1.81 -13.50 -1.28
N LYS A 132 1.54 -12.30 -0.77
CA LYS A 132 2.09 -11.79 0.48
C LYS A 132 0.99 -11.76 1.52
N ILE A 133 1.34 -12.19 2.72
CA ILE A 133 0.50 -12.02 3.90
C ILE A 133 1.02 -10.78 4.62
N HIS A 134 0.15 -9.80 4.83
CA HIS A 134 0.45 -8.63 5.63
C HIS A 134 -0.30 -8.72 6.94
N PHE A 135 0.39 -8.41 8.03
CA PHE A 135 -0.16 -8.42 9.38
C PHE A 135 0.28 -7.17 10.12
N GLY A 136 -0.65 -6.53 10.82
CA GLY A 136 -0.37 -5.34 11.62
C GLY A 136 -1.25 -5.28 12.87
N LEU A 137 -0.76 -4.56 13.87
CA LEU A 137 -1.49 -4.23 15.09
C LEU A 137 -1.45 -2.71 15.26
N VAL A 138 -2.63 -2.10 15.32
CA VAL A 138 -2.79 -0.69 15.72
C VAL A 138 -3.25 -0.68 17.17
N ASN A 139 -2.46 -0.02 17.99
CA ASN A 139 -2.66 0.07 19.42
C ASN A 139 -2.87 1.54 19.82
N TYR A 140 -3.84 1.79 20.71
CA TYR A 140 -4.23 3.14 21.16
C TYR A 140 -3.78 3.47 22.60
N PHE A 141 -2.86 2.68 23.19
CA PHE A 141 -2.35 2.90 24.55
C PHE A 141 -1.43 4.13 24.67
#